data_AF-A0A498ICG6-F1
#
_entry.id   AF-A0A498ICG6-F1
#
_cell.length_a   1.000
_cell.length_b   1.000
_cell.length_c   1.000
_cell.angle_alpha   90.00
_cell.angle_beta   90.00
_cell.angle_gamma   90.00
#
_symmetry.space_group_name_H-M   'P 1'
#
loop_
_entity.id
_entity.type
_entity.pdbx_description
1 polymer ?
#
loop_
_entity_poly.entity_id
_entity_poly.type
_entity_poly.pdbx_seq_one_letter_code
_entity_poly.pdbx_strand_id
1 'polypeptide(L)'
;MLVYDYKPNESLDGWIFGKPKTVMGWEKRQRVVVDVAEGLNYLHHGWDQMVVHRDIKSSNILLNVEMRGRLGDFWLAKLYRHGERSTSIQSNENTWMILVKRFRNPE
;
A
#
# COMPACT_ATOMS: atom_id res chain seq x y z
N MET A 1 -13.23 13.60 4.18
CA MET A 1 -11.81 14.02 4.18
C MET A 1 -11.02 13.00 5.00
N LEU A 2 -9.91 12.47 4.48
CA LEU A 2 -9.03 11.53 5.18
C LEU A 2 -7.70 12.23 5.49
N VAL A 3 -7.14 12.00 6.67
CA VAL A 3 -5.86 12.58 7.11
C VAL A 3 -4.87 11.44 7.29
N TYR A 4 -3.72 11.54 6.61
CA TYR A 4 -2.64 10.55 6.66
C TYR A 4 -1.35 11.21 7.17
N ASP A 5 -0.44 10.40 7.72
CA ASP A 5 0.91 10.84 8.01
C ASP A 5 1.58 11.41 6.75
N TYR A 6 2.08 12.63 6.84
CA TYR A 6 2.83 13.26 5.75
C TYR A 6 4.06 12.40 5.38
N LYS A 7 4.27 12.22 4.07
CA LYS A 7 5.40 11.47 3.51
C LYS A 7 6.30 12.47 2.77
N PRO A 8 7.41 12.90 3.37
CA PRO A 8 8.18 14.04 2.88
C PRO A 8 8.97 13.74 1.60
N ASN A 9 9.17 12.47 1.26
CA ASN A 9 9.88 12.05 0.06
C ASN A 9 8.93 11.77 -1.11
N GLU A 10 7.68 12.22 -1.03
CA GLU A 10 6.67 12.09 -2.09
C GLU A 10 6.46 10.62 -2.54
N SER A 11 5.88 10.43 -3.72
CA SER A 11 5.66 9.13 -4.35
C SER A 11 6.87 8.70 -5.20
N LEU A 12 6.99 7.38 -5.43
CA LEU A 12 8.11 6.78 -6.15
C LEU A 12 8.19 7.26 -7.61
N ASP A 13 7.07 7.58 -8.25
CA ASP A 13 7.05 8.13 -9.61
C ASP A 13 7.80 9.47 -9.72
N GLY A 14 7.74 10.34 -8.71
CA GLY A 14 8.55 11.57 -8.64
C GLY A 14 10.05 11.27 -8.69
N TRP A 15 10.49 10.18 -8.08
CA TRP A 15 11.89 9.75 -8.11
C TRP A 15 12.31 9.05 -9.40
N ILE A 16 11.37 8.41 -10.11
CA ILE A 16 11.66 7.70 -11.36
C ILE A 16 11.59 8.67 -12.55
N PHE A 17 10.57 9.53 -12.59
CA PHE A 17 10.24 10.35 -13.75
C PHE A 17 10.44 11.86 -13.52
N GLY A 18 10.47 12.32 -12.26
CA GLY A 18 10.46 13.75 -11.89
C GLY A 18 11.79 14.50 -12.03
N LYS A 19 12.74 14.01 -12.84
CA LYS A 19 14.09 14.59 -13.00
C LYS A 19 14.74 14.96 -11.64
N PRO A 20 14.91 13.99 -10.72
CA PRO A 20 15.40 14.29 -9.38
C PRO A 20 16.83 14.85 -9.43
N LYS A 21 17.16 15.75 -8.48
CA LYS A 21 18.53 16.28 -8.31
C LYS A 21 19.56 15.17 -8.10
N THR A 22 19.13 14.06 -7.50
CA THR A 22 19.94 12.87 -7.25
C THR A 22 19.16 11.63 -7.67
N VAL A 23 19.77 10.79 -8.51
CA VAL A 23 19.17 9.52 -8.93
C VAL A 23 19.16 8.54 -7.76
N MET A 24 18.04 7.85 -7.55
CA MET A 24 17.96 6.78 -6.56
C MET A 24 18.91 5.64 -6.94
N GLY A 25 19.90 5.35 -6.09
CA GLY A 25 20.84 4.24 -6.27
C GLY A 25 20.16 2.87 -6.17
N TRP A 26 20.83 1.83 -6.68
CA TRP A 26 20.28 0.47 -6.78
C TRP A 26 19.82 -0.09 -5.43
N GLU A 27 20.63 0.03 -4.38
CA GLU A 27 20.29 -0.49 -3.04
C GLU A 27 18.98 0.09 -2.49
N LYS A 28 18.73 1.39 -2.73
CA LYS A 28 17.47 2.03 -2.33
C LYS A 28 16.29 1.49 -3.13
N ARG A 29 16.46 1.29 -4.45
CA ARG A 29 15.41 0.71 -5.30
C ARG A 29 15.07 -0.71 -4.85
N GLN A 30 16.08 -1.54 -4.59
CA GLN A 30 15.90 -2.88 -4.08
C GLN A 30 15.13 -2.87 -2.76
N ARG A 31 15.49 -1.98 -1.83
CA ARG A 31 14.78 -1.82 -0.56
C ARG A 31 13.30 -1.46 -0.74
N VAL A 32 13.00 -0.50 -1.63
CA VAL A 32 11.61 -0.13 -1.94
C VAL A 32 10.83 -1.31 -2.52
N VAL A 33 11.43 -2.12 -3.39
CA VAL A 33 10.78 -3.31 -3.96
C VAL A 33 10.48 -4.34 -2.87
N VAL A 34 11.44 -4.60 -1.98
CA VAL A 34 11.26 -5.50 -0.83
C VAL A 34 10.13 -4.99 0.08
N ASP A 35 10.14 -3.70 0.44
CA ASP A 35 9.10 -3.10 1.29
C ASP A 35 7.70 -3.23 0.67
N VAL A 36 7.58 -3.02 -0.64
CA VAL A 36 6.31 -3.17 -1.37
C VAL A 36 5.87 -4.64 -1.39
N ALA A 37 6.80 -5.57 -1.60
CA ALA A 37 6.50 -7.00 -1.58
C ALA A 37 6.06 -7.47 -0.18
N GLU A 38 6.72 -7.00 0.88
CA GLU A 38 6.33 -7.27 2.27
C GLU A 38 4.95 -6.69 2.59
N GLY A 39 4.68 -5.45 2.17
CA GLY A 39 3.37 -4.81 2.31
C GLY A 39 2.27 -5.59 1.58
N LEU A 40 2.50 -6.02 0.34
CA LEU A 40 1.57 -6.85 -0.41
C LEU A 40 1.36 -8.21 0.27
N ASN A 41 2.43 -8.85 0.75
CA ASN A 41 2.33 -10.12 1.45
C ASN A 41 1.48 -9.99 2.72
N TYR A 42 1.67 -8.93 3.50
CA TYR A 42 0.87 -8.64 4.69
C TYR A 42 -0.61 -8.42 4.34
N LEU A 43 -0.90 -7.68 3.28
CA LEU A 43 -2.27 -7.45 2.80
C LEU A 43 -2.94 -8.75 2.38
N HIS A 44 -2.20 -9.62 1.69
CA HIS A 44 -2.74 -10.85 1.14
C HIS A 44 -2.91 -11.95 2.19
N HIS A 45 -1.92 -12.14 3.06
CA HIS A 45 -1.82 -13.35 3.89
C HIS A 45 -1.75 -13.07 5.39
N GLY A 46 -1.63 -11.82 5.81
CA GLY A 46 -1.39 -11.54 7.22
C GLY A 46 -2.62 -11.79 8.13
N TRP A 47 -3.81 -11.99 7.56
CA TRP A 47 -5.10 -11.92 8.27
C TRP A 47 -6.14 -12.86 7.64
N ASP A 48 -7.24 -13.14 8.32
CA ASP A 48 -8.35 -14.00 7.83
C ASP A 48 -8.98 -13.51 6.52
N GLN A 49 -8.88 -12.20 6.24
CA GLN A 49 -9.35 -11.60 4.98
C GLN A 49 -8.18 -11.04 4.16
N MET A 50 -8.12 -11.48 2.90
CA MET A 50 -7.20 -11.00 1.87
C MET A 50 -7.64 -9.62 1.38
N VAL A 51 -6.72 -8.64 1.41
CA VAL A 51 -6.91 -7.32 0.81
C VAL A 51 -6.24 -7.27 -0.55
N VAL A 52 -7.00 -7.17 -1.62
CA VAL A 52 -6.46 -6.94 -2.98
C VAL A 52 -6.49 -5.45 -3.27
N HIS A 53 -5.32 -4.83 -3.43
CA HIS A 53 -5.18 -3.37 -3.64
C HIS A 53 -5.74 -2.88 -4.98
N ARG A 54 -5.52 -3.65 -6.06
CA ARG A 54 -5.98 -3.38 -7.46
C ARG A 54 -5.48 -2.09 -8.14
N ASP A 55 -4.59 -1.32 -7.51
CA ASP A 55 -4.02 -0.09 -8.10
C ASP A 55 -2.54 0.09 -7.74
N ILE A 56 -1.76 -0.97 -7.99
CA ILE A 56 -0.32 -0.96 -7.73
C ILE A 56 0.39 -0.26 -8.89
N LYS A 57 0.95 0.91 -8.58
CA LYS A 57 1.72 1.75 -9.50
C LYS A 57 2.66 2.67 -8.72
N SER A 58 3.67 3.22 -9.38
CA SER A 58 4.69 4.06 -8.74
C SER A 58 4.14 5.30 -8.04
N SER A 59 3.05 5.92 -8.54
CA SER A 59 2.41 7.06 -7.88
C SER A 59 1.74 6.68 -6.54
N ASN A 60 1.40 5.40 -6.36
CA ASN A 60 0.76 4.87 -5.17
C ASN A 60 1.76 4.19 -4.22
N ILE A 61 3.07 4.31 -4.50
CA ILE A 61 4.13 3.88 -3.58
C ILE A 61 4.70 5.16 -2.96
N LEU A 62 4.37 5.40 -1.69
CA LEU A 62 4.85 6.57 -0.94
C LEU A 62 6.18 6.25 -0.25
N LEU A 63 7.07 7.23 -0.18
CA LEU A 63 8.37 7.10 0.45
C LEU A 63 8.41 7.83 1.79
N ASN A 64 8.72 7.12 2.87
CA ASN A 64 8.92 7.74 4.19
C ASN A 64 10.29 8.44 4.30
N VAL A 65 10.56 9.09 5.44
CA VAL A 65 11.83 9.79 5.73
C VAL A 65 13.09 8.93 5.54
N GLU A 66 12.98 7.62 5.74
CA GLU A 66 14.07 6.64 5.62
C GLU A 66 14.21 6.07 4.20
N MET A 67 13.46 6.61 3.22
CA MET A 67 13.38 6.08 1.85
C MET A 67 12.88 4.63 1.80
N ARG A 68 11.96 4.27 2.69
CA ARG A 68 11.22 2.99 2.69
C ARG A 68 9.93 3.13 1.91
N GLY A 69 9.60 2.10 1.12
CA GLY A 69 8.38 2.02 0.33
C GLY A 69 7.16 1.72 1.20
N ARG A 70 6.05 2.40 0.95
CA ARG A 70 4.75 2.09 1.57
C ARG A 70 3.65 2.15 0.52
N LEU A 71 2.75 1.18 0.54
CA LEU A 71 1.54 1.19 -0.29
C LEU A 71 0.63 2.33 0.16
N GLY A 72 0.11 3.09 -0.80
CA GLY A 72 -0.86 4.15 -0.61
C GLY A 72 -2.03 4.00 -1.56
N ASP A 73 -3.09 4.77 -1.30
CA ASP A 73 -4.28 4.85 -2.16
C ASP A 73 -5.03 3.52 -2.41
N PHE A 74 -5.74 3.06 -1.38
CA PHE A 74 -6.52 1.83 -1.39
C PHE A 74 -7.96 2.01 -1.91
N TRP A 75 -8.21 2.99 -2.78
CA TRP A 75 -9.59 3.33 -3.22
C TRP A 75 -10.27 2.28 -4.05
N LEU A 76 -9.47 1.49 -4.76
CA LEU A 76 -9.92 0.32 -5.46
C LEU A 76 -9.79 -0.95 -4.62
N ALA A 77 -9.37 -0.91 -3.37
CA ALA A 77 -9.14 -2.15 -2.63
C ALA A 77 -10.42 -2.97 -2.40
N LYS A 78 -10.26 -4.30 -2.38
CA LYS A 78 -11.33 -5.26 -2.13
C LYS A 78 -10.90 -6.29 -1.11
N LEU A 79 -11.84 -6.71 -0.27
CA LEU A 79 -11.66 -7.76 0.72
C LEU A 79 -12.24 -9.07 0.21
N TYR A 80 -11.51 -10.14 0.44
CA TYR A 80 -11.92 -11.51 0.14
C TYR A 80 -11.66 -12.37 1.37
N ARG A 81 -12.56 -13.30 1.67
CA ARG A 81 -12.28 -14.34 2.66
C ARG A 81 -11.42 -15.41 2.01
N HIS A 82 -10.45 -15.92 2.76
CA HIS A 82 -9.65 -17.05 2.31
C HIS A 82 -10.54 -18.29 2.09
N GLY A 83 -10.40 -18.94 0.94
CA GLY A 83 -11.15 -20.16 0.60
C GLY A 83 -12.56 -19.95 0.04
N GLU A 84 -13.10 -18.72 0.03
CA GLU A 84 -14.37 -18.42 -0.64
C GLU A 84 -14.13 -18.06 -2.12
N ARG A 85 -14.89 -18.66 -3.04
CA ARG A 85 -14.92 -18.25 -4.46
C ARG A 85 -15.39 -16.80 -4.52
N SER A 86 -14.96 -16.03 -5.52
CA SER A 86 -15.14 -14.58 -5.66
C SER A 86 -16.60 -14.09 -5.79
N THR A 87 -17.52 -14.56 -4.97
CA THR A 87 -18.83 -13.97 -4.74
C THR A 87 -18.65 -12.87 -3.72
N SER A 88 -18.62 -11.64 -4.21
CA SER A 88 -18.55 -10.39 -3.46
C SER A 88 -19.08 -10.48 -2.03
N ILE A 89 -18.23 -10.24 -1.04
CA ILE A 89 -18.69 -9.92 0.31
C ILE A 89 -19.48 -8.61 0.21
N GLN A 90 -20.79 -8.70 0.38
CA GLN A 90 -21.63 -7.57 0.74
C GLN A 90 -21.34 -7.25 2.21
N SER A 91 -20.24 -6.56 2.50
CA SER A 91 -20.11 -5.89 3.78
C SER A 91 -20.83 -4.55 3.65
N ASN A 92 -21.80 -4.35 4.52
CA ASN A 92 -22.41 -3.05 4.82
C ASN A 92 -21.37 -2.00 5.26
N GLU A 93 -20.16 -2.42 5.66
CA GLU A 93 -19.00 -1.54 5.83
C GLU A 93 -18.17 -1.43 4.55
N ASN A 94 -17.88 -0.20 4.12
CA ASN A 94 -16.96 0.07 3.01
C ASN A 94 -15.57 -0.54 3.31
N THR A 95 -14.93 -1.17 2.31
CA THR A 95 -13.55 -1.73 2.40
C THR A 95 -12.60 -0.77 3.13
N TRP A 96 -12.75 0.52 2.86
CA TRP A 96 -12.01 1.60 3.50
C TRP A 96 -12.12 1.69 5.01
N MET A 97 -13.32 1.52 5.56
CA MET A 97 -13.53 1.55 7.01
C MET A 97 -12.80 0.39 7.70
N ILE A 98 -12.78 -0.77 7.03
CA ILE A 98 -12.08 -1.96 7.50
C ILE A 98 -10.57 -1.74 7.46
N LEU A 99 -10.04 -1.16 6.38
CA LEU A 99 -8.61 -0.81 6.30
C LEU A 99 -8.21 0.25 7.35
N VAL A 100 -9.03 1.29 7.56
CA VAL A 100 -8.75 2.31 8.59
C VAL A 100 -8.70 1.71 9.99
N LYS A 101 -9.65 0.82 10.34
CA LYS A 101 -9.63 0.09 11.62
C LYS A 101 -8.36 -0.77 11.74
N ARG A 102 -8.00 -1.50 10.68
CA ARG A 102 -6.83 -2.40 10.61
C ARG A 102 -5.48 -1.68 10.71
N PHE A 103 -5.35 -0.48 10.15
CA PHE A 103 -4.08 0.28 10.19
C PHE A 103 -3.94 1.20 11.41
N ARG A 104 -5.02 1.49 12.14
CA ARG A 104 -4.96 2.28 13.39
C ARG A 104 -4.69 1.44 14.64
N ASN A 105 -5.07 0.15 14.65
CA ASN A 105 -4.77 -0.80 15.72
C ASN A 105 -4.15 -2.06 15.13
N PRO A 106 -2.81 -2.08 14.92
CA PRO A 106 -2.10 -3.34 14.73
C PRO A 106 -2.07 -4.07 16.07
N GLU A 107 -2.64 -5.29 16.15
CA GLU A 107 -2.35 -6.20 17.27
C GLU A 107 -0.90 -6.69 17.25
#